data_AF-A0A645CJ74-F1
#
_entry.id   AF-A0A645CJ74-F1
#
_cell.length_a   1.000
_cell.length_b   1.000
_cell.length_c   1.000
_cell.angle_alpha   90.00
_cell.angle_beta   90.00
_cell.angle_gamma   90.00
#
_symmetry.space_group_name_H-M   'P 1'
#
loop_
_entity.id
_entity.type
_entity.pdbx_description
1 polymer ?
#
loop_
_entity_poly.entity_id
_entity_poly.type
_entity_poly.pdbx_seq_one_letter_code
_entity_poly.pdbx_strand_id
1 'polypeptide(L)' 'MSVYTTEELLEAKRSIASTLGKCEKAVLKLAPGKSQHTLTVRRIRAFQISLELIDQALKDAEPEITTNL' A
#
# COMPACT_ATOMS: atom_id res chain seq x y z
N MET A 1 15.80 12.81 10.28
CA MET A 1 14.90 11.91 11.03
C MET A 1 13.91 11.35 10.04
N SER A 2 13.79 10.01 9.95
CA SER A 2 12.57 9.43 9.39
C SER A 2 11.41 9.89 10.27
N VAL A 3 10.32 10.39 9.67
CA VAL A 3 9.13 10.86 10.41
C VAL A 3 8.40 9.70 11.10
N TYR A 4 8.69 8.46 10.69
CA TYR A 4 8.02 7.24 11.13
C TYR A 4 9.02 6.15 11.54
N THR A 5 8.67 5.31 12.51
CA THR A 5 9.46 4.12 12.85
C THR A 5 9.21 2.97 11.87
N THR A 6 10.12 1.99 11.83
CA THR A 6 9.94 0.78 11.02
C THR A 6 8.66 0.04 11.39
N GLU A 7 8.33 -0.05 12.68
CA GLU A 7 7.09 -0.67 13.17
C GLU A 7 5.84 0.06 12.67
N GLU A 8 5.85 1.40 12.70
CA GLU A 8 4.75 2.22 12.18
C GLU A 8 4.55 2.01 10.67
N LEU A 9 5.65 1.95 9.92
CA LEU A 9 5.62 1.67 8.48
C LEU A 9 5.10 0.26 8.17
N LEU A 10 5.55 -0.76 8.92
CA LEU A 10 5.07 -2.13 8.77
C LEU A 10 3.59 -2.27 9.12
N GLU A 11 3.13 -1.61 10.18
CA GLU A 11 1.72 -1.62 10.58
C GLU A 11 0.84 -0.89 9.55
N ALA A 12 1.30 0.26 9.04
CA ALA A 12 0.63 0.97 7.95
C ALA A 12 0.53 0.09 6.69
N LYS A 13 1.63 -0.57 6.30
CA LYS A 13 1.67 -1.51 5.17
C LYS A 13 0.63 -2.61 5.33
N ARG A 14 0.59 -3.25 6.50
CA ARG A 14 -0.37 -4.32 6.82
C ARG A 14 -1.82 -3.85 6.70
N SER A 15 -2.13 -2.68 7.27
CA SER A 15 -3.47 -2.09 7.25
C SER A 15 -3.93 -1.73 5.82
N ILE A 16 -3.04 -1.10 5.04
CA ILE A 16 -3.32 -0.73 3.65
C ILE A 16 -3.49 -1.96 2.78
N ALA A 17 -2.63 -2.98 2.90
CA ALA A 17 -2.75 -4.23 2.14
C ALA A 17 -4.08 -4.95 2.44
N SER A 18 -4.51 -4.99 3.71
CA SER A 18 -5.82 -5.53 4.08
C SER A 18 -6.98 -4.75 3.43
N THR A 19 -6.87 -3.43 3.39
CA THR A 19 -7.90 -2.56 2.80
C THR A 19 -7.94 -2.69 1.28
N LEU A 20 -6.78 -2.76 0.63
CA LEU A 20 -6.63 -3.03 -0.80
C LEU A 20 -7.34 -4.33 -1.20
N GLY A 21 -7.06 -5.44 -0.49
CA GLY A 21 -7.70 -6.73 -0.78
C GLY A 21 -9.23 -6.71 -0.62
N LYS A 22 -9.77 -5.87 0.28
CA LYS A 22 -11.22 -5.65 0.39
C LYS A 22 -11.75 -4.87 -0.81
N CYS A 23 -11.06 -3.83 -1.26
CA CYS A 23 -11.45 -3.06 -2.44
C CYS A 23 -11.38 -3.89 -3.73
N GLU A 24 -10.36 -4.73 -3.90
CA GLU A 24 -10.24 -5.66 -5.04
C GLU A 24 -11.41 -6.65 -5.07
N LYS A 25 -11.79 -7.22 -3.93
CA LYS A 25 -12.98 -8.09 -3.86
C LYS A 25 -14.28 -7.33 -4.10
N ALA A 26 -14.36 -6.07 -3.65
CA ALA A 26 -15.54 -5.24 -3.84
C ALA A 26 -15.73 -4.86 -5.30
N VAL A 27 -14.66 -4.47 -6.02
CA VAL A 27 -14.78 -4.01 -7.41
C VAL A 27 -15.33 -5.09 -8.33
N LEU A 28 -15.02 -6.37 -8.09
CA LEU A 28 -15.57 -7.52 -8.82
C LEU A 28 -17.11 -7.63 -8.73
N LYS A 29 -17.72 -7.06 -7.69
CA LYS A 29 -19.17 -7.08 -7.47
C LYS A 29 -19.86 -5.80 -7.94
N LEU A 30 -19.11 -4.77 -8.34
CA LEU A 30 -19.65 -3.47 -8.72
C LEU A 30 -19.86 -3.38 -10.23
N ALA A 31 -21.01 -2.85 -10.63
CA ALA A 31 -21.30 -2.64 -12.05
C ALA A 31 -20.38 -1.55 -12.64
N PRO A 32 -19.70 -1.82 -13.77
CA PRO A 32 -18.94 -0.82 -14.49
C PRO A 32 -19.80 0.42 -14.85
N GLY A 33 -19.17 1.59 -14.89
CA GLY A 33 -19.85 2.85 -15.21
C GLY A 33 -20.65 3.47 -14.05
N LYS A 34 -20.77 2.81 -12.89
CA LYS A 34 -21.32 3.43 -11.67
C LYS A 34 -20.23 4.17 -10.89
N SER A 35 -20.62 5.23 -10.20
CA SER A 35 -19.72 6.06 -9.37
C SER A 35 -18.96 5.22 -8.35
N GLN A 36 -19.61 4.23 -7.73
CA GLN A 36 -19.01 3.33 -6.75
C GLN A 36 -17.88 2.47 -7.37
N HIS A 37 -18.07 1.96 -8.59
CA HIS A 37 -17.04 1.21 -9.30
C HIS A 37 -15.82 2.10 -9.59
N THR A 38 -16.04 3.27 -10.19
CA THR A 38 -14.98 4.24 -10.49
C THR A 38 -14.21 4.68 -9.23
N LEU A 39 -14.91 4.95 -8.13
CA LEU A 39 -14.29 5.31 -6.86
C LEU A 39 -13.44 4.17 -6.30
N THR A 40 -13.95 2.94 -6.36
CA THR A 40 -13.22 1.76 -5.85
C THR A 40 -11.96 1.49 -6.68
N VAL A 41 -12.03 1.59 -8.01
CA VAL A 41 -10.83 1.49 -8.88
C VAL A 41 -9.79 2.55 -8.53
N ARG A 42 -10.21 3.79 -8.28
CA ARG A 42 -9.28 4.87 -7.89
C ARG A 42 -8.63 4.61 -6.54
N ARG A 43 -9.38 4.07 -5.57
CA ARG A 43 -8.84 3.68 -4.26
C ARG A 43 -7.81 2.56 -4.37
N ILE A 44 -8.07 1.53 -5.19
CA ILE A 44 -7.12 0.44 -5.44
C ILE A 44 -5.79 1.01 -5.94
N ARG A 45 -5.82 1.88 -6.95
CA ARG A 45 -4.62 2.55 -7.48
C ARG A 45 -3.89 3.37 -6.42
N ALA A 46 -4.63 4.14 -5.62
CA ALA A 46 -4.03 4.94 -4.55
C ALA A 46 -3.34 4.05 -3.50
N PHE A 47 -3.95 2.94 -3.08
CA PHE A 47 -3.34 2.02 -2.13
C PHE A 47 -2.11 1.30 -2.69
N GLN A 48 -2.09 0.95 -3.97
CA GLN A 48 -0.91 0.39 -4.63
C GLN A 48 0.27 1.37 -4.55
N ILE A 49 0.04 2.64 -4.90
CA ILE A 49 1.04 3.70 -4.78
C ILE A 49 1.48 3.88 -3.33
N SER A 50 0.55 3.88 -2.37
CA SER A 50 0.90 3.99 -0.95
C SER A 50 1.79 2.84 -0.48
N LEU A 51 1.55 1.61 -0.93
CA LEU A 51 2.38 0.46 -0.57
C LEU A 51 3.78 0.58 -1.16
N GLU A 52 3.91 1.01 -2.41
CA GLU A 52 5.22 1.26 -3.04
C GLU A 52 6.03 2.31 -2.28
N LEU A 53 5.38 3.40 -1.85
CA LEU A 53 6.03 4.46 -1.06
C LEU A 53 6.46 3.97 0.32
N ILE A 54 5.65 3.15 0.98
CA ILE A 54 6.02 2.56 2.28
C ILE A 54 7.18 1.59 2.11
N ASP A 55 7.19 0.79 1.04
CA ASP A 55 8.30 -0.12 0.75
C ASP A 55 9.60 0.63 0.46
N GLN A 56 9.53 1.78 -0.20
CA GLN A 56 10.70 2.64 -0.37
C GLN A 56 11.17 3.20 0.98
N ALA A 57 10.27 3.70 1.82
CA ALA A 57 10.62 4.22 3.14
C ALA A 57 11.24 3.15 4.06
N LEU A 58 10.77 1.89 3.96
CA LEU A 58 11.34 0.76 4.70
C LEU A 58 12.77 0.44 4.24
N LYS A 59 13.04 0.46 2.93
CA LYS A 59 14.40 0.28 2.38
C LYS A 59 15.34 1.40 2.83
N ASP A 60 14.85 2.64 2.84
CA ASP A 60 15.63 3.79 3.28
C ASP A 60 15.92 3.76 4.80
N ALA A 61 15.12 3.02 5.57
CA ALA A 61 15.27 2.84 7.02
C ALA A 61 16.19 1.66 7.40
N GLU A 62 16.44 0.72 6.49
CA GLU A 62 17.45 -0.33 6.67
C GLU A 62 18.83 0.21 6.24
N PRO A 63 19.84 0.28 7.13
CA PRO A 63 21.20 0.55 6.69
C PRO A 63 21.64 -0.62 5.80
N GLU A 64 22.17 -0.34 4.61
CA GLU A 64 22.83 -1.31 3.74
C GLU A 64 23.90 -2.09 4.54
N ILE A 65 23.54 -3.25 5.08
CA ILE A 65 24.52 -4.25 5.49
C ILE A 65 24.89 -5.01 4.21
N THR A 66 26.03 -4.62 3.66
CA THR A 66 26.88 -5.36 2.72
C THR A 66 26.42 -6.77 2.39
N THR A 67 26.01 -7.00 1.14
CA THR A 67 26.21 -8.30 0.49
C THR A 67 27.42 -8.16 -0.43
N ASN A 68 28.61 -8.15 0.16
CA ASN A 68 29.79 -8.73 -0.46
C ASN A 68 29.86 -10.18 0.04
N LEU A 69 29.38 -11.13 -0.76
CA LEU A 69 29.90 -12.49 -0.89
C LEU A 69 29.25 -13.19 -2.08
#